data_AF-A0A382WM72-F1
#
_entry.id   AF-A0A382WM72-F1
#
_cell.length_a   1.000
_cell.length_b   1.000
_cell.length_c   1.000
_cell.angle_alpha   90.00
_cell.angle_beta   90.00
_cell.angle_gamma   90.00
#
_symmetry.space_group_name_H-M   'P 1'
#
loop_
_entity.id
_entity.type
_entity.pdbx_description
1 polymer ?
#
loop_
_entity_poly.entity_id
_entity_poly.type
_entity_poly.pdbx_seq_one_letter_code
_entity_poly.pdbx_strand_id
1 'polypeptide(L)'
;MKLDINVRLGFFPSLRCLKVFGVLIFSGFFAAQTFSQTSINLDTVFVGDDGNTEDTTGYGAVSYDYYIGKYEVTNSEYAAFLNAVAATDTYVLWHQSMSIERTGSSGDYSYGVVGGQAKHPVLRVNFYNAARFANWLMNGQPTGSQDSSTTETGFYTFSDATTISSQGTRSASLIDGKNWVAIASEDEWYKAAYYDPTLNSGSGG
;
A
#
# COMPACT_ATOMS: atom_id res chain seq x y z
N MET A 1 -40.47 -49.96 32.77
CA MET A 1 -41.59 -49.27 33.42
C MET A 1 -42.24 -48.39 32.37
N LYS A 2 -43.26 -48.91 31.69
CA LYS A 2 -44.01 -48.24 30.62
C LYS A 2 -45.24 -47.58 31.25
N LEU A 3 -45.48 -46.32 30.92
CA LEU A 3 -46.76 -45.66 31.14
C LEU A 3 -47.00 -44.72 29.95
N ASP A 4 -47.81 -45.22 29.02
CA ASP A 4 -48.49 -44.45 27.98
C ASP A 4 -49.68 -43.72 28.62
N ILE A 5 -49.84 -42.42 28.38
CA ILE A 5 -51.11 -41.69 28.55
C ILE A 5 -51.33 -40.76 27.35
N ASN A 6 -52.47 -40.99 26.69
CA ASN A 6 -53.04 -40.24 25.56
C ASN A 6 -53.64 -38.90 26.00
N VAL A 7 -53.59 -37.85 25.15
CA VAL A 7 -54.73 -36.91 24.99
C VAL A 7 -54.82 -36.29 23.57
N ARG A 8 -55.86 -36.73 22.86
CA ARG A 8 -56.78 -36.09 21.87
C ARG A 8 -56.31 -35.04 20.86
N LEU A 9 -56.57 -35.40 19.60
CA LEU A 9 -56.73 -34.55 18.40
C LEU A 9 -57.93 -33.60 18.51
N GLY A 10 -57.71 -32.34 18.14
CA GLY A 10 -58.73 -31.32 17.95
C GLY A 10 -58.55 -30.59 16.60
N PHE A 11 -59.36 -30.99 15.63
CA PHE A 11 -60.03 -30.20 14.57
C PHE A 11 -59.36 -28.93 13.97
N PHE A 12 -59.09 -28.98 12.65
CA PHE A 12 -58.81 -27.84 11.74
C PHE A 12 -60.10 -27.07 11.38
N PRO A 13 -60.07 -25.74 11.14
CA PRO A 13 -59.76 -25.17 9.80
C PRO A 13 -58.95 -23.85 9.92
N SER A 14 -58.26 -23.26 8.95
CA SER A 14 -58.41 -23.16 7.50
C SER A 14 -57.07 -22.68 6.92
N LEU A 15 -56.69 -23.16 5.74
CA LEU A 15 -55.52 -22.65 5.01
C LEU A 15 -55.79 -21.25 4.49
N ARG A 16 -55.05 -20.25 4.95
CA ARG A 16 -54.80 -19.01 4.20
C ARG A 16 -53.37 -18.50 4.42
N CYS A 17 -52.70 -18.32 3.29
CA CYS A 17 -51.59 -17.40 3.05
C CYS A 17 -50.20 -17.77 3.61
N LEU A 18 -49.47 -18.46 2.74
CA LEU A 18 -48.02 -18.47 2.58
C LEU A 18 -47.40 -17.07 2.78
N LYS A 19 -46.49 -16.93 3.76
CA LYS A 19 -45.21 -16.20 3.62
C LYS A 19 -44.23 -16.82 4.62
N VAL A 20 -43.34 -17.65 4.08
CA VAL A 20 -42.29 -18.38 4.78
C VAL A 20 -41.37 -17.39 5.49
N PHE A 21 -41.30 -17.44 6.82
CA PHE A 21 -40.17 -16.92 7.58
C PHE A 21 -39.01 -17.91 7.42
N GLY A 22 -38.27 -17.76 6.33
CA GLY A 22 -37.00 -18.44 6.13
C GLY A 22 -35.90 -17.58 6.71
N VAL A 23 -35.64 -17.71 8.02
CA VAL A 23 -34.36 -17.28 8.58
C VAL A 23 -33.31 -18.24 8.04
N LEU A 24 -32.63 -17.85 6.96
CA LEU A 24 -31.37 -18.47 6.57
C LEU A 24 -30.35 -18.06 7.63
N ILE A 25 -30.13 -18.96 8.59
CA ILE A 25 -28.98 -18.89 9.50
C ILE A 25 -27.74 -18.98 8.61
N PHE A 26 -27.05 -17.86 8.44
CA PHE A 26 -25.72 -17.80 7.84
C PHE A 26 -24.75 -18.57 8.74
N SER A 27 -24.55 -19.86 8.48
CA SER A 27 -23.42 -20.61 9.03
C SER A 27 -22.29 -20.59 8.00
N GLY A 28 -21.63 -19.44 7.89
CA GLY A 28 -20.35 -19.30 7.22
C GLY A 28 -19.29 -19.15 8.30
N PHE A 29 -18.44 -20.16 8.46
CA PHE A 29 -17.20 -20.06 9.22
C PHE A 29 -16.30 -19.09 8.45
N PHE A 30 -16.36 -17.78 8.74
CA PHE A 30 -15.26 -16.90 8.35
C PHE A 30 -14.11 -17.27 9.27
N ALA A 31 -13.12 -18.00 8.74
CA ALA A 31 -11.83 -18.08 9.37
C ALA A 31 -11.38 -16.63 9.61
N ALA A 32 -11.24 -16.23 10.87
CA ALA A 32 -10.60 -14.97 11.20
C ALA A 32 -9.18 -15.05 10.65
N GLN A 33 -8.95 -14.47 9.47
CA GLN A 33 -7.61 -14.35 8.94
C GLN A 33 -6.89 -13.34 9.83
N THR A 34 -5.94 -13.83 10.62
CA THR A 34 -4.97 -12.97 11.29
C THR A 34 -4.02 -12.45 10.22
N PHE A 35 -4.33 -11.30 9.63
CA PHE A 35 -3.37 -10.58 8.80
C PHE A 35 -2.30 -9.99 9.72
N SER A 36 -1.16 -10.67 9.84
CA SER A 36 0.04 -10.06 10.40
C SER A 36 0.67 -9.21 9.31
N GLN A 37 0.29 -7.92 9.25
CA GLN A 37 0.99 -6.98 8.40
C GLN A 37 2.36 -6.68 9.04
N THR A 38 3.44 -7.10 8.39
CA THR A 38 4.77 -6.65 8.76
C THR A 38 4.93 -5.24 8.22
N SER A 39 5.16 -4.26 9.09
CA SER A 39 5.53 -2.92 8.64
C SER A 39 6.84 -3.04 7.85
N ILE A 40 6.81 -2.59 6.59
CA ILE A 40 8.00 -2.56 5.75
C ILE A 40 8.92 -1.44 6.22
N ASN A 41 10.21 -1.72 6.28
CA ASN A 41 11.25 -0.73 6.57
C ASN A 41 12.16 -0.70 5.34
N LEU A 42 12.16 0.42 4.62
CA LEU A 42 13.04 0.60 3.49
C LEU A 42 14.45 0.91 3.99
N ASP A 43 15.44 0.17 3.52
CA ASP A 43 16.84 0.55 3.72
C ASP A 43 17.10 1.86 2.98
N THR A 44 17.43 2.91 3.72
CA THR A 44 17.77 4.22 3.17
C THR A 44 19.19 4.63 3.55
N VAL A 45 19.72 5.58 2.78
CA VAL A 45 21.00 6.25 3.07
C VAL A 45 20.77 7.74 3.17
N PHE A 46 21.51 8.39 4.07
CA PHE A 46 21.48 9.83 4.27
C PHE A 46 22.30 10.54 3.18
N VAL A 47 21.74 11.59 2.60
CA VAL A 47 22.40 12.49 1.66
C VAL A 47 22.33 13.91 2.24
N GLY A 48 23.50 14.44 2.61
CA GLY A 48 23.66 15.74 3.25
C GLY A 48 24.02 16.86 2.27
N ASP A 49 24.69 17.90 2.78
CA ASP A 49 25.14 19.10 2.04
C ASP A 49 23.97 19.91 1.47
N ASP A 50 23.01 20.25 2.33
CA ASP A 50 21.86 21.06 1.96
C ASP A 50 22.26 22.42 1.37
N GLY A 51 21.52 22.85 0.34
CA GLY A 51 21.77 24.12 -0.34
C GLY A 51 22.88 24.05 -1.38
N ASN A 52 23.35 22.85 -1.74
CA ASN A 52 24.27 22.68 -2.85
C ASN A 52 23.64 23.17 -4.16
N THR A 53 24.47 23.76 -5.01
CA THR A 53 24.06 24.21 -6.35
C THR A 53 24.12 23.06 -7.33
N GLU A 54 23.40 23.19 -8.44
CA GLU A 54 23.55 22.29 -9.58
C GLU A 54 24.99 22.32 -10.13
N ASP A 55 25.41 21.21 -10.74
CA ASP A 55 26.67 21.14 -11.46
C ASP A 55 26.53 21.67 -12.90
N THR A 56 27.55 21.45 -13.74
CA THR A 56 27.54 21.93 -15.14
C THR A 56 26.46 21.31 -16.03
N THR A 57 25.81 20.22 -15.58
CA THR A 57 24.68 19.58 -16.27
C THR A 57 23.35 20.27 -15.98
N GLY A 58 23.28 21.10 -14.94
CA GLY A 58 22.05 21.74 -14.46
C GLY A 58 21.26 20.88 -13.46
N TYR A 59 21.85 19.80 -12.95
CA TYR A 59 21.23 18.90 -11.98
C TYR A 59 21.95 18.86 -10.63
N GLY A 60 21.22 18.38 -9.64
CA GLY A 60 21.76 18.03 -8.32
C GLY A 60 21.53 19.09 -7.25
N ALA A 61 20.89 20.22 -7.58
CA ALA A 61 20.59 21.26 -6.60
C ALA A 61 19.51 20.78 -5.60
N VAL A 62 19.86 20.61 -4.33
CA VAL A 62 18.90 20.21 -3.29
C VAL A 62 19.09 21.06 -2.04
N SER A 63 18.03 21.79 -1.65
CA SER A 63 18.06 22.77 -0.55
C SER A 63 17.81 22.18 0.85
N TYR A 64 17.86 20.87 1.01
CA TYR A 64 17.61 20.15 2.26
C TYR A 64 18.35 18.82 2.26
N ASP A 65 18.67 18.33 3.46
CA ASP A 65 19.13 16.97 3.67
C ASP A 65 17.97 15.99 3.53
N TYR A 66 18.25 14.78 3.04
CA TYR A 66 17.22 13.77 2.82
C TYR A 66 17.76 12.35 2.94
N TYR A 67 16.84 11.40 2.94
CA TYR A 67 17.15 9.98 2.83
C TYR A 67 16.62 9.46 1.50
N ILE A 68 17.40 8.62 0.83
CA ILE A 68 17.00 7.95 -0.40
C ILE A 68 17.15 6.44 -0.24
N GLY A 69 16.31 5.67 -0.95
CA GLY A 69 16.39 4.20 -0.93
C GLY A 69 17.79 3.73 -1.34
N LYS A 70 18.39 2.86 -0.53
CA LYS A 70 19.67 2.22 -0.82
C LYS A 70 19.58 1.26 -2.01
N TYR A 71 18.40 0.66 -2.16
CA TYR A 71 18.04 -0.24 -3.25
C TYR A 71 16.70 0.17 -3.83
N GLU A 72 16.35 -0.34 -5.01
CA GLU A 72 15.00 -0.23 -5.52
C GLU A 72 14.01 -1.02 -4.65
N VAL A 73 12.74 -0.58 -4.66
CA VAL A 73 11.66 -1.27 -3.95
C VAL A 73 11.55 -2.71 -4.46
N THR A 74 11.56 -3.65 -3.53
CA THR A 74 11.58 -5.09 -3.80
C THR A 74 10.18 -5.65 -4.05
N ASN A 75 10.09 -6.83 -4.68
CA ASN A 75 8.82 -7.54 -4.82
C ASN A 75 8.19 -7.86 -3.46
N SER A 76 8.96 -8.13 -2.40
CA SER A 76 8.42 -8.34 -1.06
C SER A 76 7.76 -7.11 -0.45
N GLU A 77 8.38 -5.94 -0.59
CA GLU A 77 7.84 -4.68 -0.07
C GLU A 77 6.58 -4.27 -0.84
N TYR A 78 6.60 -4.42 -2.17
CA TYR A 78 5.43 -4.12 -3.00
C TYR A 78 4.28 -5.12 -2.78
N ALA A 79 4.57 -6.40 -2.55
CA ALA A 79 3.55 -7.38 -2.19
C ALA A 79 2.90 -7.08 -0.83
N ALA A 80 3.66 -6.57 0.15
CA ALA A 80 3.09 -6.13 1.42
C ALA A 80 2.11 -4.95 1.22
N PHE A 81 2.47 -3.99 0.37
CA PHE A 81 1.57 -2.91 -0.05
C PHE A 81 0.29 -3.43 -0.72
N LEU A 82 0.42 -4.32 -1.70
CA LEU A 82 -0.75 -4.90 -2.39
C LEU A 82 -1.67 -5.65 -1.43
N ASN A 83 -1.13 -6.45 -0.50
CA ASN A 83 -1.94 -7.15 0.50
C ASN A 83 -2.63 -6.18 1.49
N ALA A 84 -2.08 -4.99 1.73
CA ALA A 84 -2.68 -4.01 2.63
C ALA A 84 -3.85 -3.25 1.98
N VAL A 85 -3.78 -2.95 0.67
CA VAL A 85 -4.74 -2.02 0.04
C VAL A 85 -5.48 -2.57 -1.17
N ALA A 86 -5.04 -3.67 -1.78
CA ALA A 86 -5.52 -4.12 -3.08
C ALA A 86 -6.46 -5.34 -3.04
N ALA A 87 -7.25 -5.51 -1.98
CA ALA A 87 -8.27 -6.58 -1.94
C ALA A 87 -9.24 -6.51 -3.15
N THR A 88 -9.61 -5.30 -3.59
CA THR A 88 -10.40 -5.04 -4.81
C THR A 88 -9.53 -4.58 -6.00
N ASP A 89 -8.30 -4.12 -5.74
CA ASP A 89 -7.35 -3.54 -6.69
C ASP A 89 -7.94 -2.46 -7.63
N THR A 90 -8.62 -1.47 -7.05
CA THR A 90 -9.35 -0.41 -7.77
C THR A 90 -8.51 0.32 -8.82
N TYR A 91 -7.24 0.60 -8.52
CA TYR A 91 -6.33 1.35 -9.39
C TYR A 91 -5.34 0.48 -10.16
N VAL A 92 -5.56 -0.83 -10.22
CA VAL A 92 -4.71 -1.77 -10.99
C VAL A 92 -3.24 -1.63 -10.58
N LEU A 93 -3.00 -1.69 -9.27
CA LEU A 93 -1.68 -1.62 -8.67
C LEU A 93 -0.84 -2.84 -9.05
N TRP A 94 -1.49 -4.00 -9.19
CA TRP A 94 -0.84 -5.24 -9.61
C TRP A 94 -0.92 -5.45 -11.13
N HIS A 95 0.15 -6.01 -11.69
CA HIS A 95 0.22 -6.42 -13.09
C HIS A 95 0.73 -7.86 -13.22
N GLN A 96 0.17 -8.64 -14.14
CA GLN A 96 0.50 -10.07 -14.33
C GLN A 96 1.96 -10.38 -14.66
N SER A 97 2.72 -9.39 -15.16
CA SER A 97 4.16 -9.53 -15.45
C SER A 97 5.06 -9.10 -14.30
N MET A 98 4.50 -8.84 -13.12
CA MET A 98 5.28 -8.72 -11.87
C MET A 98 5.76 -10.11 -11.43
N SER A 99 6.81 -10.16 -10.60
CA SER A 99 7.18 -11.38 -9.89
C SER A 99 6.35 -11.57 -8.61
N ILE A 100 5.07 -11.23 -8.69
CA ILE A 100 4.08 -11.31 -7.62
C ILE A 100 2.85 -11.97 -8.22
N GLU A 101 2.41 -13.07 -7.62
CA GLU A 101 1.21 -13.81 -8.00
C GLU A 101 0.00 -13.29 -7.23
N ARG A 102 -1.12 -13.09 -7.94
CA ARG A 102 -2.40 -12.74 -7.32
C ARG A 102 -3.33 -13.94 -7.31
N THR A 103 -3.91 -14.23 -6.16
CA THR A 103 -4.93 -15.28 -5.97
C THR A 103 -6.20 -14.70 -5.38
N GLY A 104 -7.31 -15.45 -5.42
CA GLY A 104 -8.60 -15.00 -4.91
C GLY A 104 -9.43 -14.27 -5.95
N SER A 105 -10.38 -13.46 -5.48
CA SER A 105 -11.31 -12.69 -6.31
C SER A 105 -11.38 -11.24 -5.83
N SER A 106 -11.89 -10.34 -6.66
CA SER A 106 -12.08 -8.92 -6.28
C SER A 106 -12.87 -8.80 -4.97
N GLY A 107 -12.33 -8.02 -4.04
CA GLY A 107 -12.78 -7.89 -2.66
C GLY A 107 -12.02 -8.80 -1.66
N ASP A 108 -11.22 -9.75 -2.16
CA ASP A 108 -10.49 -10.75 -1.38
C ASP A 108 -9.22 -11.24 -2.12
N TYR A 109 -8.54 -10.35 -2.85
CA TYR A 109 -7.27 -10.69 -3.48
C TYR A 109 -6.16 -10.86 -2.43
N SER A 110 -5.29 -11.84 -2.67
CA SER A 110 -4.03 -12.04 -1.94
C SER A 110 -2.86 -12.05 -2.90
N TYR A 111 -1.70 -11.58 -2.44
CA TYR A 111 -0.51 -11.37 -3.25
C TYR A 111 0.71 -12.08 -2.67
N GLY A 112 1.27 -13.03 -3.41
CA GLY A 112 2.45 -13.82 -3.01
C GLY A 112 3.63 -13.57 -3.93
N VAL A 113 4.85 -13.46 -3.40
CA VAL A 113 6.04 -13.28 -4.24
C VAL A 113 6.47 -14.61 -4.86
N VAL A 114 6.82 -14.59 -6.15
CA VAL A 114 7.38 -15.75 -6.84
C VAL A 114 8.66 -16.22 -6.14
N GLY A 115 8.83 -17.53 -6.00
CA GLY A 115 9.97 -18.13 -5.30
C GLY A 115 11.32 -17.60 -5.78
N GLY A 116 12.14 -17.13 -4.83
CA GLY A 116 13.47 -16.55 -5.11
C GLY A 116 13.47 -15.08 -5.57
N GLN A 117 12.31 -14.47 -5.82
CA GLN A 117 12.21 -13.10 -6.36
C GLN A 117 12.00 -12.02 -5.29
N ALA A 118 11.94 -12.39 -4.01
CA ALA A 118 11.64 -11.50 -2.89
C ALA A 118 12.46 -10.20 -2.89
N LYS A 119 13.78 -10.32 -3.03
CA LYS A 119 14.72 -9.18 -2.98
C LYS A 119 14.98 -8.53 -4.33
N HIS A 120 14.38 -9.03 -5.41
CA HIS A 120 14.52 -8.39 -6.72
C HIS A 120 13.63 -7.15 -6.79
N PRO A 121 14.03 -6.11 -7.53
CA PRO A 121 13.21 -4.93 -7.76
C PRO A 121 11.84 -5.30 -8.33
N VAL A 122 10.79 -4.64 -7.85
CA VAL A 122 9.47 -4.74 -8.47
C VAL A 122 9.49 -4.06 -9.83
N LEU A 123 8.93 -4.73 -10.83
CA LEU A 123 8.82 -4.23 -12.20
C LEU A 123 7.36 -3.92 -12.53
N ARG A 124 7.10 -3.26 -13.66
CA ARG A 124 5.74 -2.93 -14.14
C ARG A 124 4.96 -1.99 -13.22
N VAL A 125 5.67 -1.17 -12.46
CA VAL A 125 5.11 -0.08 -11.66
C VAL A 125 5.15 1.19 -12.50
N ASN A 126 3.99 1.78 -12.77
CA ASN A 126 3.91 3.11 -13.37
C ASN A 126 4.07 4.20 -12.30
N PHE A 127 4.19 5.46 -12.71
CA PHE A 127 4.37 6.59 -11.80
C PHE A 127 3.25 6.70 -10.74
N TYR A 128 1.99 6.55 -11.12
CA TYR A 128 0.86 6.68 -10.21
C TYR A 128 0.82 5.55 -9.17
N ASN A 129 1.22 4.34 -9.56
CA ASN A 129 1.35 3.20 -8.65
C ASN A 129 2.48 3.44 -7.63
N ALA A 130 3.60 4.02 -8.06
CA ALA A 130 4.70 4.40 -7.18
C ALA A 130 4.30 5.56 -6.23
N ALA A 131 3.54 6.54 -6.71
CA ALA A 131 3.06 7.65 -5.89
C ALA A 131 2.07 7.18 -4.81
N ARG A 132 1.18 6.24 -5.13
CA ARG A 132 0.28 5.58 -4.15
C ARG A 132 1.06 4.78 -3.11
N PHE A 133 2.13 4.09 -3.52
CA PHE A 133 3.03 3.40 -2.59
C PHE A 133 3.73 4.38 -1.64
N ALA A 134 4.21 5.52 -2.15
CA ALA A 134 4.83 6.56 -1.34
C ALA A 134 3.84 7.17 -0.33
N ASN A 135 2.61 7.46 -0.75
CA ASN A 135 1.54 7.90 0.14
C ASN A 135 1.25 6.88 1.25
N TRP A 136 1.13 5.60 0.89
CA TRP A 136 0.89 4.53 1.85
C TRP A 136 2.01 4.42 2.90
N LEU A 137 3.27 4.53 2.48
CA LEU A 137 4.42 4.61 3.39
C LEU A 137 4.30 5.82 4.33
N MET A 138 4.06 7.01 3.78
CA MET A 138 3.90 8.24 4.54
C MET A 138 2.73 8.17 5.54
N ASN A 139 1.67 7.44 5.20
CA ASN A 139 0.51 7.25 6.06
C ASN A 139 0.70 6.19 7.15
N GLY A 140 1.90 5.61 7.26
CA GLY A 140 2.19 4.59 8.28
C GLY A 140 1.67 3.21 7.89
N GLN A 141 1.53 2.96 6.59
CA GLN A 141 1.19 1.66 6.00
C GLN A 141 -0.17 1.08 6.46
N PRO A 142 -1.26 1.85 6.47
CA PRO A 142 -2.57 1.34 6.89
C PRO A 142 -3.08 0.23 5.95
N THR A 143 -3.89 -0.68 6.50
CA THR A 143 -4.68 -1.63 5.73
C THR A 143 -6.08 -1.06 5.51
N GLY A 144 -6.59 -1.12 4.30
CA GLY A 144 -7.92 -0.59 3.97
C GLY A 144 -8.16 -0.40 2.48
N SER A 145 -9.27 0.23 2.14
CA SER A 145 -9.58 0.60 0.75
C SER A 145 -8.56 1.59 0.20
N GLN A 146 -8.36 1.60 -1.12
CA GLN A 146 -7.54 2.60 -1.82
C GLN A 146 -8.27 3.94 -1.84
N ASP A 147 -8.11 4.73 -0.78
CA ASP A 147 -8.79 6.01 -0.57
C ASP A 147 -7.85 7.03 0.10
N SER A 148 -8.38 8.17 0.53
CA SER A 148 -7.57 9.24 1.14
C SER A 148 -6.87 8.80 2.42
N SER A 149 -7.40 7.83 3.16
CA SER A 149 -6.78 7.35 4.40
C SER A 149 -5.58 6.41 4.15
N THR A 150 -5.42 5.88 2.94
CA THR A 150 -4.38 4.91 2.59
C THR A 150 -3.45 5.42 1.49
N THR A 151 -3.94 5.58 0.25
CA THR A 151 -3.13 5.75 -0.97
C THR A 151 -3.38 7.05 -1.71
N GLU A 152 -4.57 7.65 -1.58
CA GLU A 152 -4.97 8.78 -2.44
C GLU A 152 -4.58 10.15 -1.87
N THR A 153 -4.13 10.22 -0.60
CA THR A 153 -3.53 11.42 -0.01
C THR A 153 -2.27 11.10 0.78
N GLY A 154 -1.36 12.07 0.87
CA GLY A 154 -0.04 11.94 1.47
C GLY A 154 0.87 13.02 0.89
N PHE A 155 2.00 12.62 0.30
CA PHE A 155 2.82 13.54 -0.48
C PHE A 155 2.14 13.90 -1.80
N TYR A 156 1.39 12.96 -2.41
CA TYR A 156 0.62 13.20 -3.62
C TYR A 156 -0.87 13.17 -3.29
N THR A 157 -1.63 14.16 -3.74
CA THR A 157 -3.10 14.15 -3.63
C THR A 157 -3.69 13.80 -4.98
N PHE A 158 -4.41 12.69 -5.05
CA PHE A 158 -5.08 12.25 -6.27
C PHE A 158 -6.50 12.82 -6.35
N SER A 159 -6.90 13.32 -7.53
CA SER A 159 -8.30 13.63 -7.83
C SER A 159 -9.00 12.50 -8.58
N ASP A 160 -8.23 11.64 -9.25
CA ASP A 160 -8.70 10.43 -9.92
C ASP A 160 -7.54 9.42 -10.09
N ALA A 161 -7.76 8.35 -10.85
CA ALA A 161 -6.78 7.28 -11.06
C ALA A 161 -5.43 7.76 -11.61
N THR A 162 -5.42 8.82 -12.43
CA THR A 162 -4.27 9.30 -13.22
C THR A 162 -3.98 10.80 -13.06
N THR A 163 -4.70 11.50 -12.20
CA THR A 163 -4.52 12.93 -11.99
C THR A 163 -4.10 13.21 -10.55
N ILE A 164 -2.94 13.86 -10.40
CA ILE A 164 -2.47 14.41 -9.13
C ILE A 164 -2.88 15.89 -9.11
N SER A 165 -3.78 16.25 -8.19
CA SER A 165 -4.31 17.60 -8.07
C SER A 165 -3.39 18.53 -7.27
N SER A 166 -2.59 17.96 -6.38
CA SER A 166 -1.53 18.67 -5.65
C SER A 166 -0.47 17.69 -5.15
N GLN A 167 0.69 18.23 -4.80
CA GLN A 167 1.76 17.48 -4.16
C GLN A 167 2.42 18.31 -3.06
N GLY A 168 3.12 17.61 -2.16
CA GLY A 168 3.91 18.20 -1.10
C GLY A 168 5.06 19.06 -1.63
N THR A 169 5.46 20.04 -0.82
CA THR A 169 6.69 20.80 -1.05
C THR A 169 7.87 19.99 -0.52
N ARG A 170 8.81 19.67 -1.40
CA ARG A 170 10.08 19.04 -1.01
C ARG A 170 10.92 20.02 -0.20
N SER A 171 11.13 19.70 1.07
CA SER A 171 11.88 20.52 2.02
C SER A 171 12.21 19.73 3.28
N ALA A 172 13.04 20.29 4.18
CA ALA A 172 13.24 19.73 5.52
C ALA A 172 12.00 19.78 6.43
N SER A 173 10.89 20.40 5.98
CA SER A 173 9.66 20.50 6.78
C SER A 173 8.82 19.23 6.70
N LEU A 174 8.13 18.94 7.80
CA LEU A 174 7.11 17.89 7.84
C LEU A 174 5.90 18.26 6.96
N ILE A 175 5.21 17.26 6.43
CA ILE A 175 3.90 17.42 5.79
C ILE A 175 2.87 16.72 6.67
N ASP A 176 1.84 17.46 7.10
CA ASP A 176 0.82 17.01 8.06
C ASP A 176 1.41 16.40 9.35
N GLY A 177 2.53 16.98 9.82
CA GLY A 177 3.23 16.53 11.02
C GLY A 177 4.00 15.21 10.85
N LYS A 178 4.17 14.72 9.62
CA LYS A 178 4.86 13.47 9.29
C LYS A 178 6.10 13.74 8.43
N ASN A 179 7.11 12.88 8.57
CA ASN A 179 8.15 12.78 7.56
C ASN A 179 7.49 12.36 6.25
N TRP A 180 7.80 13.06 5.17
CA TRP A 180 7.22 12.77 3.88
C TRP A 180 8.03 11.70 3.14
N VAL A 181 7.34 10.97 2.27
CA VAL A 181 7.93 9.96 1.37
C VAL A 181 7.46 10.30 -0.04
N ALA A 182 8.40 10.40 -0.97
CA ALA A 182 8.13 10.73 -2.36
C ALA A 182 9.00 9.89 -3.29
N ILE A 183 8.62 9.81 -4.57
CA ILE A 183 9.50 9.29 -5.61
C ILE A 183 10.65 10.30 -5.75
N ALA A 184 11.91 9.86 -5.83
CA ALA A 184 13.04 10.78 -5.95
C ALA A 184 12.89 11.72 -7.18
N SER A 185 13.21 13.00 -7.02
CA SER A 185 13.37 13.91 -8.16
C SER A 185 14.66 13.60 -8.92
N GLU A 186 14.81 14.18 -10.11
CA GLU A 186 16.05 14.06 -10.88
C GLU A 186 17.23 14.65 -10.11
N ASP A 187 17.06 15.80 -9.45
CA ASP A 187 18.10 16.42 -8.63
C ASP A 187 18.48 15.59 -7.40
N GLU A 188 17.50 15.04 -6.68
CA GLU A 188 17.75 14.15 -5.54
C GLU A 188 18.50 12.88 -6.01
N TRP A 189 18.04 12.25 -7.10
CA TRP A 189 18.69 11.05 -7.61
C TRP A 189 20.11 11.35 -8.11
N TYR A 190 20.29 12.46 -8.83
CA TYR A 190 21.59 12.88 -9.36
C TYR A 190 22.57 13.15 -8.22
N LYS A 191 22.17 13.98 -7.24
CA LYS A 191 23.02 14.27 -6.07
C LYS A 191 23.40 12.99 -5.34
N ALA A 192 22.43 12.11 -5.06
CA ALA A 192 22.70 10.85 -4.37
C ALA A 192 23.69 9.93 -5.13
N ALA A 193 23.70 9.97 -6.46
CA ALA A 193 24.57 9.14 -7.28
C ALA A 193 26.06 9.56 -7.18
N TYR A 194 26.34 10.84 -6.91
CA TYR A 194 27.70 11.38 -6.83
C TYR A 194 28.14 11.73 -5.41
N TYR A 195 27.20 11.81 -4.47
CA TYR A 195 27.49 12.18 -3.08
C TYR A 195 28.44 11.19 -2.38
N ASP A 196 29.61 11.70 -1.99
CA ASP A 196 30.57 11.00 -1.12
C ASP A 196 30.91 11.84 0.12
N PRO A 197 30.40 11.48 1.31
CA PRO A 197 30.62 12.26 2.54
C PRO A 197 32.09 12.28 2.99
N THR A 198 32.99 11.53 2.37
CA THR A 198 34.43 11.56 2.66
C THR A 198 35.20 12.57 1.83
N LEU A 199 34.58 13.12 0.78
CA LEU A 199 35.15 14.16 -0.07
C LEU A 199 34.83 15.56 0.46
N ASN A 200 35.61 16.54 -0.02
CA ASN A 200 35.44 17.98 0.26
C ASN A 200 35.14 18.32 1.74
N SER A 201 35.83 17.65 2.68
CA SER A 201 35.67 17.87 4.13
C SER A 201 34.27 17.57 4.69
N GLY A 202 33.52 16.65 4.08
CA GLY A 202 32.18 16.26 4.54
C GLY A 202 31.03 16.86 3.73
N SER A 203 31.32 17.80 2.83
CA SER A 203 30.33 18.42 1.94
C SER A 203 29.91 17.54 0.76
N GLY A 204 30.43 16.32 0.60
CA GLY A 204 30.11 15.53 -0.60
C GLY A 204 30.98 15.92 -1.79
N GLY A 205 30.84 15.21 -2.91
CA GLY A 205 31.57 15.44 -4.16
C GLY A 205 30.61 15.74 -5.29
#